data_AF-A0A357QS15-F1
#
_entry.id   AF-A0A357QS15-F1
#
_cell.length_a   1.000
_cell.length_b   1.000
_cell.length_c   1.000
_cell.angle_alpha   90.00
_cell.angle_beta   90.00
_cell.angle_gamma   90.00
#
_symmetry.space_group_name_H-M   'P 1'
#
loop_
_entity.id
_entity.type
_entity.pdbx_description
1 polymer ?
#
loop_
_entity_poly.entity_id
_entity_poly.type
_entity_poly.pdbx_seq_one_letter_code
_entity_poly.pdbx_strand_id
1 'polypeptide(L)'
;MDTKIKNTLTKWFPNAFTSFSGIDDASDYEVLNFFVQYTLDLLKTEQIDQCKEIFKIINLLYTNGPLHDRNAIENEFLAILGCAETPSQLKVLIDMMPKDLRAAYLKTILEN
;
A
#
# COMPACT_ATOMS: atom_id res chain seq x y z
N MET A 1 -3.51 -19.08 4.98
CA MET A 1 -2.09 -19.29 4.59
C MET A 1 -1.31 -18.08 5.05
N ASP A 2 -0.12 -18.27 5.63
CA ASP A 2 0.71 -17.16 6.07
C ASP A 2 1.57 -16.67 4.92
N THR A 3 1.19 -15.52 4.38
CA THR A 3 1.83 -14.90 3.23
C THR A 3 2.84 -13.84 3.69
N LYS A 4 3.81 -13.55 2.81
CA LYS A 4 4.85 -12.56 3.10
C LYS A 4 4.25 -11.16 3.30
N ILE A 5 3.22 -10.80 2.52
CA ILE A 5 2.53 -9.52 2.62
C ILE A 5 1.82 -9.40 3.97
N LYS A 6 0.89 -10.32 4.29
CA LYS A 6 0.18 -10.33 5.56
C LYS A 6 1.13 -10.25 6.75
N ASN A 7 2.11 -11.16 6.82
CA ASN A 7 3.05 -11.22 7.93
C ASN A 7 3.91 -9.96 8.08
N THR A 8 4.29 -9.33 6.96
CA THR A 8 5.11 -8.12 7.01
C THR A 8 4.27 -6.94 7.47
N LEU A 9 3.08 -6.74 6.89
CA LEU A 9 2.26 -5.58 7.20
C LEU A 9 1.72 -5.61 8.64
N THR A 10 1.26 -6.77 9.13
CA THR A 10 0.77 -6.89 10.51
C THR A 10 1.89 -6.72 11.54
N LYS A 11 3.12 -7.13 11.21
CA LYS A 11 4.29 -6.96 12.10
C LYS A 11 4.81 -5.53 12.13
N TRP A 12 4.88 -4.86 10.98
CA TRP A 12 5.41 -3.48 10.89
C TRP A 12 4.38 -2.43 11.28
N PHE A 13 3.09 -2.69 11.02
CA PHE A 13 2.00 -1.74 11.27
C PHE A 13 0.88 -2.38 12.08
N PRO A 14 1.14 -2.92 13.28
CA PRO A 14 0.12 -3.62 14.08
C PRO A 14 -1.11 -2.73 14.36
N ASN A 15 -0.88 -1.44 14.55
CA ASN A 15 -1.94 -0.45 14.79
C ASN A 15 -2.89 -0.27 13.60
N ALA A 16 -2.45 -0.55 12.38
CA ALA A 16 -3.33 -0.48 11.22
C ALA A 16 -4.42 -1.55 11.31
N PHE A 17 -4.11 -2.73 11.86
CA PHE A 17 -4.96 -3.91 11.82
C PHE A 17 -5.82 -4.14 13.08
N THR A 18 -5.83 -3.21 14.03
CA THR A 18 -6.55 -3.39 15.32
C THR A 18 -8.05 -3.61 15.13
N SER A 19 -8.62 -3.07 14.06
CA SER A 19 -10.05 -3.14 13.75
C SER A 19 -10.36 -4.17 12.64
N PHE A 20 -9.37 -4.89 12.12
CA PHE A 20 -9.58 -5.88 11.07
C PHE A 20 -9.99 -7.23 11.68
N SER A 21 -11.30 -7.50 11.71
CA SER A 21 -11.81 -8.82 12.09
C SER A 21 -11.53 -9.87 11.00
N GLY A 22 -10.95 -11.00 11.38
CA GLY A 22 -10.70 -12.12 10.45
C GLY A 22 -9.37 -12.03 9.69
N ILE A 23 -8.41 -11.25 10.19
CA ILE A 23 -7.08 -11.10 9.56
C ILE A 23 -6.36 -12.44 9.33
N ASP A 24 -6.58 -13.44 10.19
CA ASP A 24 -5.91 -14.74 10.10
C ASP A 24 -6.30 -15.52 8.83
N ASP A 25 -7.56 -15.39 8.42
CA ASP A 25 -8.14 -16.04 7.24
C ASP A 25 -8.11 -15.16 5.98
N ALA A 26 -7.76 -13.88 6.13
CA ALA A 26 -7.72 -12.92 5.04
C ALA A 26 -6.66 -13.27 3.99
N SER A 27 -7.02 -13.07 2.73
CA SER A 27 -6.12 -13.10 1.57
C SER A 27 -5.25 -11.85 1.49
N ASP A 28 -4.15 -11.91 0.73
CA ASP A 28 -3.30 -10.73 0.49
C ASP A 28 -4.04 -9.56 -0.13
N TYR A 29 -5.06 -9.85 -0.96
CA TYR A 29 -5.91 -8.85 -1.57
C TYR A 29 -6.70 -8.08 -0.51
N GLU A 30 -7.37 -8.79 0.40
CA GLU A 30 -8.13 -8.18 1.50
C GLU A 30 -7.22 -7.41 2.46
N VAL A 31 -6.04 -7.94 2.75
CA VAL A 31 -5.03 -7.28 3.58
C VAL A 31 -4.59 -5.95 2.97
N LEU A 32 -4.23 -5.94 1.69
CA LEU A 32 -3.77 -4.74 0.99
C LEU A 32 -4.88 -3.71 0.85
N ASN A 33 -6.09 -4.15 0.49
CA ASN A 33 -7.26 -3.31 0.35
C ASN A 33 -7.61 -2.60 1.67
N PHE A 34 -7.59 -3.34 2.78
CA PHE A 34 -7.78 -2.76 4.11
C PHE A 34 -6.65 -1.79 4.47
N PHE A 35 -5.40 -2.16 4.16
CA PHE A 35 -4.23 -1.36 4.50
C PHE A 35 -4.11 -0.05 3.70
N VAL A 36 -4.58 -0.01 2.46
CA VAL A 36 -4.62 1.26 1.69
C VAL A 36 -5.64 2.23 2.29
N GLN A 37 -6.77 1.77 2.84
CA GLN A 37 -7.71 2.67 3.52
C GLN A 37 -7.06 3.34 4.73
N TYR A 38 -6.33 2.57 5.54
CA TYR A 38 -5.53 3.12 6.64
C TYR A 38 -4.51 4.17 6.14
N THR A 39 -3.83 3.88 5.02
CA THR A 39 -2.87 4.81 4.41
C THR A 39 -3.55 6.11 3.94
N LEU A 40 -4.74 6.02 3.36
CA LEU A 40 -5.53 7.18 2.93
C LEU A 40 -5.95 8.06 4.11
N ASP A 41 -6.30 7.47 5.26
CA ASP A 41 -6.65 8.25 6.45
C ASP A 41 -5.42 8.95 7.06
N LEU A 42 -4.24 8.33 7.00
CA LEU A 42 -2.98 9.00 7.36
C LEU A 42 -2.66 10.17 6.43
N LEU A 43 -2.93 10.03 5.13
CA LEU A 43 -2.76 11.11 4.16
C LEU A 43 -3.69 12.28 4.43
N LYS A 44 -4.96 12.03 4.76
CA LYS A 44 -5.93 13.07 5.14
C LYS A 44 -5.54 13.82 6.41
N THR A 45 -4.87 13.14 7.33
CA THR A 45 -4.37 13.72 8.59
C THR A 45 -2.94 14.27 8.49
N GLU A 46 -2.39 14.34 7.27
CA GLU A 46 -1.05 14.87 6.96
C GLU A 46 0.09 14.19 7.76
N GLN A 47 -0.06 12.91 8.09
CA GLN A 47 0.97 12.12 8.79
C GLN A 47 2.05 11.64 7.81
N ILE A 48 2.76 12.60 7.20
CA ILE A 48 3.69 12.39 6.09
C ILE A 48 4.79 11.35 6.39
N ASP A 49 5.36 11.36 7.60
CA ASP A 49 6.45 10.44 7.94
C ASP A 49 5.98 8.98 8.04
N GLN A 50 4.76 8.75 8.55
CA GLN A 50 4.17 7.42 8.57
C GLN A 50 3.83 6.96 7.15
N CYS A 51 3.29 7.84 6.30
CA CYS A 51 3.05 7.52 4.89
C CYS A 51 4.34 7.13 4.15
N LYS A 52 5.46 7.83 4.39
CA LYS A 52 6.76 7.48 3.82
C LYS A 52 7.25 6.11 4.29
N GLU A 53 7.05 5.78 5.57
CA GLU A 53 7.40 4.46 6.10
C GLU A 53 6.57 3.35 5.46
N ILE A 54 5.26 3.57 5.31
CA ILE A 54 4.36 2.67 4.59
C ILE A 54 4.85 2.43 3.16
N PHE A 55 5.13 3.48 2.39
CA PHE A 55 5.62 3.31 1.02
C PHE A 55 6.97 2.61 0.95
N LYS A 56 7.83 2.79 1.96
CA LYS A 56 9.10 2.06 2.04
C LYS A 56 8.88 0.56 2.22
N ILE A 57 7.94 0.16 3.09
CA ILE A 57 7.63 -1.26 3.33
C ILE A 57 6.90 -1.86 2.13
N ILE A 58 5.95 -1.16 1.53
CA ILE A 58 5.29 -1.61 0.29
C ILE A 58 6.32 -1.75 -0.83
N ASN A 59 7.25 -0.81 -0.99
CA ASN A 59 8.34 -0.93 -1.96
C ASN A 59 9.22 -2.15 -1.70
N LEU A 60 9.51 -2.47 -0.43
CA LEU A 60 10.29 -3.66 -0.07
C LEU A 60 9.55 -4.95 -0.48
N LEU A 61 8.24 -5.01 -0.24
CA LEU A 61 7.39 -6.13 -0.65
C LEU A 61 7.31 -6.23 -2.17
N TYR A 62 7.12 -5.11 -2.87
CA TYR A 62 7.02 -5.05 -4.32
C TYR A 62 8.32 -5.49 -5.01
N THR A 63 9.45 -4.92 -4.61
CA THR A 63 10.75 -5.19 -5.23
C THR A 63 11.20 -6.64 -5.02
N ASN A 64 11.02 -7.18 -3.81
CA ASN A 64 11.47 -8.53 -3.42
C ASN A 64 10.36 -9.59 -3.50
N GLY A 65 9.18 -9.21 -3.99
CA GLY A 65 8.02 -10.10 -4.12
C GLY A 65 8.03 -10.85 -5.45
N PRO A 66 7.49 -12.08 -5.48
CA PRO A 66 7.13 -12.76 -6.72
C PRO A 66 6.09 -11.96 -7.53
N LEU A 67 5.86 -12.36 -8.78
CA LEU A 67 4.92 -11.68 -9.68
C LEU A 67 3.51 -11.53 -9.09
N HIS A 68 3.03 -12.53 -8.34
CA HIS A 68 1.70 -12.45 -7.73
C HIS A 68 1.62 -11.35 -6.66
N ASP A 69 2.64 -11.19 -5.80
CA ASP A 69 2.70 -10.12 -4.79
C ASP A 69 2.70 -8.75 -5.46
N ARG A 70 3.47 -8.59 -6.54
CA ARG A 70 3.53 -7.34 -7.30
C ARG A 70 2.16 -6.99 -7.89
N ASN A 71 1.50 -7.95 -8.51
CA ASN A 71 0.17 -7.75 -9.08
C ASN A 71 -0.87 -7.43 -8.00
N ALA A 72 -0.81 -8.09 -6.85
CA ALA A 72 -1.70 -7.79 -5.73
C ALA A 72 -1.49 -6.35 -5.21
N ILE A 73 -0.23 -5.92 -5.06
CA ILE A 73 0.10 -4.54 -4.66
C ILE A 73 -0.36 -3.52 -5.71
N GLU A 74 -0.12 -3.78 -7.00
CA GLU A 74 -0.59 -2.90 -8.08
C GLU A 74 -2.11 -2.74 -8.05
N ASN A 75 -2.86 -3.84 -7.90
CA ASN A 75 -4.32 -3.83 -8.01
C ASN A 75 -5.03 -3.36 -6.72
N GLU A 76 -4.59 -3.78 -5.54
CA GLU A 76 -5.33 -3.55 -4.29
C GLU A 76 -4.76 -2.43 -3.44
N PHE A 77 -3.54 -1.98 -3.73
CA PHE A 77 -2.93 -0.87 -3.01
C PHE A 77 -2.74 0.34 -3.92
N LEU A 78 -1.98 0.20 -5.01
CA LEU A 78 -1.63 1.33 -5.88
C LEU A 78 -2.83 1.84 -6.68
N ALA A 79 -3.65 0.95 -7.25
CA ALA A 79 -4.83 1.38 -8.01
C ALA A 79 -5.83 2.13 -7.12
N ILE A 80 -6.11 1.61 -5.92
CA ILE A 80 -7.02 2.27 -4.97
C ILE A 80 -6.46 3.61 -4.51
N LEU A 81 -5.15 3.68 -4.23
CA LEU A 81 -4.48 4.93 -3.88
C LEU A 81 -4.63 5.98 -5.00
N GLY A 82 -4.42 5.57 -6.26
CA GLY A 82 -4.58 6.43 -7.43
C GLY A 82 -6.03 6.84 -7.71
N CYS A 83 -7.01 5.98 -7.45
CA CYS A 83 -8.42 6.35 -7.60
C CYS A 83 -8.90 7.34 -6.52
N ALA A 84 -8.30 7.29 -5.33
CA ALA A 84 -8.69 8.15 -4.21
C ALA A 84 -7.97 9.50 -4.20
N GLU A 85 -6.92 9.67 -5.01
CA GLU A 85 -6.12 10.89 -5.03
C GLU A 85 -6.79 12.04 -5.80
N THR A 86 -6.51 13.26 -5.36
CA THR A 86 -6.78 14.47 -6.16
C THR A 86 -5.53 14.90 -6.92
N PRO A 87 -5.65 15.65 -8.03
CA PRO A 87 -4.48 16.12 -8.80
C PRO A 87 -3.44 16.90 -7.96
N SER A 88 -3.88 17.56 -6.88
CA SER A 88 -3.00 18.25 -5.93
C SER A 88 -2.19 17.31 -5.03
N GLN A 89 -2.70 16.11 -4.75
CA GLN A 89 -2.05 15.11 -3.90
C GLN A 89 -1.05 14.25 -4.67
N LEU A 90 -1.21 14.11 -5.99
CA LEU A 90 -0.33 13.31 -6.85
C LEU A 90 1.15 13.66 -6.66
N LYS A 91 1.49 14.95 -6.66
CA LYS A 91 2.88 15.39 -6.48
C LYS A 91 3.43 14.98 -5.10
N VAL A 92 2.62 15.14 -4.06
CA VAL A 92 3.00 14.81 -2.68
C VAL A 92 3.22 13.30 -2.55
N LEU A 93 2.33 12.48 -3.12
CA LEU A 93 2.45 11.03 -3.16
C LEU A 93 3.72 10.58 -3.88
N ILE A 94 3.97 11.12 -5.07
CA ILE A 94 5.19 10.85 -5.85
C ILE A 94 6.44 11.16 -5.03
N ASP A 95 6.49 12.31 -4.35
CA ASP A 95 7.65 12.72 -3.56
C ASP A 95 7.91 11.81 -2.34
N MET A 96 6.86 11.22 -1.77
CA MET A 96 6.97 10.26 -0.66
C MET A 96 7.37 8.84 -1.11
N MET A 97 7.07 8.45 -2.35
CA MET A 97 7.32 7.10 -2.84
C MET A 97 8.79 6.84 -3.23
N PRO A 98 9.36 5.68 -2.86
CA PRO A 98 10.63 5.20 -3.39
C PRO A 98 10.58 5.02 -4.93
N LYS A 99 11.75 5.02 -5.57
CA LYS A 99 11.88 5.05 -7.04
C LYS A 99 11.14 3.91 -7.76
N ASP A 100 11.28 2.67 -7.29
CA ASP A 100 10.68 1.51 -7.96
C ASP A 100 9.16 1.49 -7.79
N LEU A 101 8.68 1.72 -6.57
CA LEU A 101 7.23 1.82 -6.30
C LEU A 101 6.59 2.99 -7.05
N ARG A 102 7.28 4.13 -7.15
CA ARG A 102 6.81 5.29 -7.92
C ARG A 102 6.63 4.96 -9.40
N ALA A 103 7.55 4.21 -10.00
CA ALA A 103 7.42 3.78 -11.39
C ALA A 103 6.22 2.84 -11.58
N ALA A 104 6.02 1.90 -10.65
CA ALA A 104 4.85 1.03 -10.64
C ALA A 104 3.55 1.83 -10.47
N TYR A 105 3.52 2.78 -9.56
CA TYR A 105 2.37 3.65 -9.31
C TYR A 105 1.97 4.45 -10.54
N LEU A 106 2.95 5.13 -11.17
CA LEU A 106 2.73 5.89 -12.40
C LEU A 106 2.23 5.00 -13.55
N LYS A 107 2.73 3.77 -13.64
CA LYS A 107 2.21 2.78 -14.60
C LYS A 107 0.75 2.45 -14.30
N THR A 108 0.42 2.12 -13.05
CA THR A 108 -0.95 1.76 -12.63
C THR A 108 -1.97 2.86 -12.92
N ILE A 109 -1.63 4.13 -12.72
CA ILE A 109 -2.56 5.25 -13.01
C ILE A 109 -2.69 5.57 -14.50
N LEU A 110 -1.72 5.17 -15.34
CA LEU A 110 -1.76 5.40 -16.80
C LEU A 110 -2.44 4.26 -17.56
N GLU A 111 -2.43 3.05 -17.00
CA GLU A 111 -3.04 1.86 -17.59
C GLU A 111 -4.52 1.66 -17.20
N ASN A 112 -4.97 2.33 -16.13
CA ASN A 112 -6.39 2.43 -15.74
C ASN A 112 -7.12 3.54 -16.50
#